data_AF-A0A4Q5QU60-F1
#
_entry.id   AF-A0A4Q5QU60-F1
#
_cell.length_a   1.000
_cell.length_b   1.000
_cell.length_c   1.000
_cell.angle_alpha   90.00
_cell.angle_beta   90.00
_cell.angle_gamma   90.00
#
_symmetry.space_group_name_H-M   'P 1'
#
loop_
_entity.id
_entity.type
_entity.pdbx_description
1 polymer ?
#
loop_
_entity_poly.entity_id
_entity_poly.type
_entity_poly.pdbx_seq_one_letter_code
_entity_poly.pdbx_strand_id
1 'polypeptide(L)'
;AILRTKMNALGLSVHTLKHTYQVLGEENVTGLQFADESELSIDMLVISAGIKPRDELATACGLQTGTRGGIAINDQLQTNDASIFAIGECALHNDMIYGLVAPGYEMAEVLAANICNKYGPKQDKAHKSFRGFDMSTKLKLIGIDVASFGDPFVTGEKVRVILYEDKVNGIYKRLNVTSDGQFLLGGILVGEASQYNMLLQHCKNKMVLPPDPAGLLFSQSDNKKSAGSGIASLPDDAVICSCEGITKNAIACAVSEEGCETVDAIKKCTKAGTGCGGCVPMVKDLMVHTMKQQGKYVRNILCEHFAYSRQELFDLAKIHRLKTFDDILSKLGKGEGCEICKPAVASITASLWNEMILKKGGDASQDSNDRFLANIQKGGTYSVVPRIPGGEITPEKLIVIGQVAQKYNLYTKITGGQRIDLFGAHVSDLPAIWEELIAVGFESGHAYGKALRTVKSCVGSTWCRFGLHDSV
;
A
#
# COMPACT_ATOMS: atom_id res chain seq x y z
N ALA A 1 -19.42 14.93 -8.37
CA ALA A 1 -18.68 15.87 -9.25
C ALA A 1 -17.18 15.83 -8.98
N ILE A 2 -16.71 16.13 -7.76
CA ILE A 2 -15.26 16.17 -7.43
C ILE A 2 -14.48 14.91 -7.81
N LEU A 3 -15.00 13.71 -7.47
CA LEU A 3 -14.32 12.46 -7.83
C LEU A 3 -14.13 12.33 -9.35
N ARG A 4 -15.16 12.70 -10.13
CA ARG A 4 -15.09 12.72 -11.61
C ARG A 4 -13.97 13.64 -12.09
N THR A 5 -13.90 14.87 -11.56
CA THR A 5 -12.85 15.83 -11.92
C THR A 5 -11.46 15.28 -11.62
N LYS A 6 -11.27 14.64 -10.46
CA LYS A 6 -9.97 14.02 -10.12
C LYS A 6 -9.63 12.84 -11.02
N MET A 7 -10.59 11.98 -11.36
CA MET A 7 -10.37 10.88 -12.30
C MET A 7 -10.01 11.39 -13.70
N ASN A 8 -10.69 12.44 -14.18
CA ASN A 8 -10.36 13.09 -15.45
C ASN A 8 -8.95 13.69 -15.45
N ALA A 9 -8.50 14.27 -14.33
CA ALA A 9 -7.14 14.79 -14.19
C ALA A 9 -6.05 13.70 -14.25
N LEU A 10 -6.41 12.44 -14.01
CA LEU A 10 -5.55 11.27 -14.18
C LEU A 10 -5.58 10.71 -15.61
N GLY A 11 -6.31 11.35 -16.53
CA GLY A 11 -6.48 10.88 -17.91
C GLY A 11 -7.59 9.85 -18.09
N LEU A 12 -8.45 9.62 -17.09
CA LEU A 12 -9.58 8.68 -17.20
C LEU A 12 -10.83 9.41 -17.71
N SER A 13 -11.48 8.88 -18.75
CA SER A 13 -12.79 9.38 -19.21
C SER A 13 -13.92 8.70 -18.44
N VAL A 14 -14.68 9.48 -17.66
CA VAL A 14 -15.78 8.96 -16.84
C VAL A 14 -17.13 9.26 -17.49
N HIS A 15 -17.80 8.20 -17.95
CA HIS A 15 -19.15 8.28 -18.51
C HIS A 15 -20.19 7.80 -17.49
N THR A 16 -20.93 8.73 -16.89
CA THR A 16 -22.07 8.41 -16.01
C THR A 16 -23.37 8.44 -16.78
N LEU A 17 -24.40 7.74 -16.29
CA LEU A 17 -25.72 7.68 -16.95
C LEU A 17 -25.62 7.10 -18.38
N LYS A 18 -24.59 6.30 -18.66
CA LYS A 18 -24.46 5.53 -19.89
C LYS A 18 -24.89 4.09 -19.62
N HIS A 19 -25.87 3.63 -20.37
CA HIS A 19 -26.36 2.26 -20.32
C HIS A 19 -25.86 1.52 -21.56
N THR A 20 -24.99 0.52 -21.38
CA THR A 20 -24.49 -0.31 -22.48
C THR A 20 -25.62 -1.15 -23.06
N TYR A 21 -25.81 -1.07 -24.37
CA TYR A 21 -26.79 -1.85 -25.11
C TYR A 21 -26.17 -3.15 -25.64
N GLN A 22 -25.02 -3.06 -26.32
CA GLN A 22 -24.30 -4.23 -26.81
C GLN A 22 -22.78 -3.98 -26.89
N VAL A 23 -22.04 -5.09 -26.93
CA VAL A 23 -20.60 -5.10 -27.24
C VAL A 23 -20.46 -5.32 -28.74
N LEU A 24 -19.63 -4.49 -29.39
CA LEU A 24 -19.39 -4.55 -30.82
C LEU A 24 -18.19 -5.44 -31.14
N GLY A 25 -18.22 -6.05 -32.33
CA GLY A 25 -17.22 -6.99 -32.82
C GLY A 25 -17.70 -8.45 -32.80
N GLU A 26 -17.09 -9.28 -33.65
CA GLU A 26 -17.45 -10.70 -33.76
C GLU A 26 -16.52 -11.57 -32.90
N GLU A 27 -15.27 -11.75 -33.34
CA GLU A 27 -14.28 -12.55 -32.60
C GLU A 27 -13.55 -11.75 -31.51
N ASN A 28 -13.40 -10.44 -31.71
CA ASN A 28 -12.70 -9.53 -30.80
C ASN A 28 -13.56 -8.29 -30.55
N VAL A 29 -13.48 -7.75 -29.33
CA VAL A 29 -14.16 -6.50 -29.00
C VAL A 29 -13.55 -5.34 -29.80
N THR A 30 -14.42 -4.56 -30.44
CA THR A 30 -14.02 -3.35 -31.18
C THR A 30 -14.65 -2.09 -30.58
N GLY A 31 -15.70 -2.25 -29.77
CA GLY A 31 -16.38 -1.13 -29.16
C GLY A 31 -17.56 -1.51 -28.27
N LEU A 32 -18.22 -0.49 -27.73
CA LEU A 32 -19.49 -0.56 -27.03
C LEU A 32 -20.50 0.32 -27.74
N GLN A 33 -21.73 -0.15 -27.88
CA GLN A 33 -22.87 0.68 -28.22
C GLN A 33 -23.72 0.90 -26.98
N PHE A 34 -24.17 2.14 -26.78
CA PHE A 34 -25.04 2.54 -25.68
C PHE A 34 -26.50 2.62 -26.13
N ALA A 35 -27.42 2.64 -25.16
CA ALA A 35 -28.86 2.72 -25.41
C ALA A 35 -29.31 4.05 -26.07
N ASP A 36 -28.46 5.08 -26.05
CA ASP A 36 -28.66 6.35 -26.76
C ASP A 36 -28.02 6.34 -28.16
N GLU A 37 -27.75 5.15 -28.70
CA GLU A 37 -27.14 4.88 -30.00
C GLU A 37 -25.69 5.35 -30.17
N SER A 38 -25.11 6.03 -29.16
CA SER A 38 -23.70 6.41 -29.20
C SER A 38 -22.78 5.21 -29.06
N GLU A 39 -21.58 5.31 -29.64
CA GLU A 39 -20.58 4.25 -29.63
C GLU A 39 -19.28 4.71 -28.98
N LEU A 40 -18.53 3.76 -28.41
CA LEU A 40 -17.20 3.96 -27.86
C LEU A 40 -16.26 2.86 -28.35
N SER A 41 -15.25 3.24 -29.14
CA SER A 41 -14.21 2.33 -29.61
C SER A 41 -13.32 1.88 -28.44
N ILE A 42 -13.18 0.57 -28.25
CA ILE A 42 -12.34 -0.03 -27.21
C ILE A 42 -11.73 -1.36 -27.70
N ASP A 43 -10.52 -1.67 -27.25
CA ASP A 43 -9.83 -2.94 -27.55
C ASP A 43 -9.92 -3.96 -26.40
N MET A 44 -10.39 -3.53 -25.23
CA MET A 44 -10.52 -4.37 -24.04
C MET A 44 -11.70 -3.91 -23.19
N LEU A 45 -12.52 -4.87 -22.75
CA LEU A 45 -13.64 -4.64 -21.84
C LEU A 45 -13.39 -5.37 -20.52
N VAL A 46 -13.42 -4.64 -19.41
CA VAL A 46 -13.43 -5.22 -18.06
C VAL A 46 -14.82 -5.00 -17.46
N ILE A 47 -15.50 -6.10 -17.13
CA ILE A 47 -16.85 -6.05 -16.56
C ILE A 47 -16.76 -6.07 -15.04
N SER A 48 -17.06 -4.94 -14.41
CA SER A 48 -17.12 -4.77 -12.96
C SER A 48 -18.51 -4.29 -12.50
N ALA A 49 -19.55 -5.07 -12.81
CA ALA A 49 -20.97 -4.70 -12.64
C ALA A 49 -21.61 -5.20 -11.33
N GLY A 50 -20.78 -5.53 -10.33
CA GLY A 50 -21.23 -6.10 -9.05
C GLY A 50 -21.10 -7.62 -8.99
N ILE A 51 -21.53 -8.18 -7.87
CA ILE A 51 -21.48 -9.63 -7.59
C ILE A 51 -22.88 -10.24 -7.64
N LYS A 52 -22.95 -11.53 -7.99
CA LYS A 52 -24.18 -12.33 -7.91
C LYS A 52 -23.92 -13.54 -7.02
N PRO A 53 -24.74 -13.80 -5.98
CA PRO A 53 -24.65 -15.02 -5.19
C PRO A 53 -24.77 -16.26 -6.06
N ARG A 54 -24.00 -17.30 -5.73
CA ARG A 54 -24.15 -18.64 -6.32
C ARG A 54 -25.06 -19.48 -5.43
N ASP A 55 -26.35 -19.43 -5.71
CA ASP A 55 -27.40 -20.10 -4.95
C ASP A 55 -28.12 -21.21 -5.73
N GLU A 56 -27.59 -21.58 -6.90
CA GLU A 56 -28.23 -22.53 -7.82
C GLU A 56 -28.44 -23.90 -7.15
N LEU A 57 -27.45 -24.35 -6.36
CA LEU A 57 -27.54 -25.60 -5.59
C LEU A 57 -28.63 -25.51 -4.51
N ALA A 58 -28.74 -24.38 -3.83
CA ALA A 58 -29.73 -24.18 -2.78
C ALA A 58 -31.14 -24.23 -3.37
N THR A 59 -31.36 -23.53 -4.49
CA THR A 59 -32.63 -23.58 -5.22
C THR A 59 -32.96 -25.00 -5.69
N ALA A 60 -32.00 -25.72 -6.29
CA ALA A 60 -32.21 -27.10 -6.75
C ALA A 60 -32.57 -28.07 -5.61
N CYS A 61 -32.08 -27.81 -4.39
CA CYS A 61 -32.36 -28.59 -3.20
C CYS A 61 -33.61 -28.14 -2.42
N GLY A 62 -34.37 -27.14 -2.92
CA GLY A 62 -35.56 -26.63 -2.24
C GLY A 62 -35.28 -25.79 -0.99
N LEU A 63 -34.05 -25.28 -0.84
CA LEU A 63 -33.73 -24.30 0.19
C LEU A 63 -34.28 -22.93 -0.19
N GLN A 64 -34.69 -22.17 0.82
CA GLN A 64 -35.22 -20.83 0.61
C GLN A 64 -34.11 -19.90 0.11
N THR A 65 -34.36 -19.20 -1.00
CA THR A 65 -33.48 -18.18 -1.56
C THR A 65 -34.19 -16.82 -1.64
N GLY A 66 -33.42 -15.75 -1.72
CA GLY A 66 -33.95 -14.39 -1.88
C GLY A 66 -34.49 -14.10 -3.28
N THR A 67 -35.33 -13.08 -3.39
CA THR A 67 -35.89 -12.62 -4.68
C THR A 67 -34.83 -12.14 -5.68
N ARG A 68 -33.68 -11.67 -5.16
CA ARG A 68 -32.51 -11.24 -5.95
C ARG A 68 -31.35 -12.24 -5.87
N GLY A 69 -31.62 -13.45 -5.43
CA GLY A 69 -30.66 -14.51 -5.17
C GLY A 69 -30.07 -14.47 -3.74
N GLY A 70 -29.27 -15.48 -3.43
CA GLY A 70 -28.66 -15.71 -2.13
C GLY A 70 -29.47 -16.68 -1.27
N ILE A 71 -28.76 -17.51 -0.50
CA ILE A 71 -29.33 -18.54 0.38
C ILE A 71 -29.83 -17.86 1.66
N ALA A 72 -31.13 -17.92 1.92
CA ALA A 72 -31.71 -17.26 3.09
C ALA A 72 -31.22 -17.91 4.38
N ILE A 73 -30.69 -17.09 5.29
CA ILE A 73 -30.17 -17.53 6.60
C ILE A 73 -30.69 -16.69 7.76
N ASN A 74 -30.77 -17.31 8.93
CA ASN A 74 -31.04 -16.62 10.21
C ASN A 74 -29.74 -16.12 10.89
N ASP A 75 -29.87 -15.54 12.10
CA ASP A 75 -28.73 -15.05 12.90
C ASP A 75 -27.76 -16.15 13.36
N GLN A 76 -28.16 -17.42 13.29
CA GLN A 76 -27.33 -18.60 13.55
C GLN A 76 -26.73 -19.18 12.27
N LEU A 77 -26.90 -18.49 11.13
CA LEU A 77 -26.39 -18.85 9.80
C LEU A 77 -27.04 -20.13 9.23
N GLN A 78 -28.19 -20.51 9.77
CA GLN A 78 -28.97 -21.68 9.34
C GLN A 78 -29.93 -21.31 8.23
N THR A 79 -30.11 -22.23 7.29
CA THR A 79 -31.16 -22.17 6.26
C THR A 79 -32.51 -22.59 6.84
N ASN A 80 -33.53 -22.74 5.98
CA ASN A 80 -34.81 -23.36 6.37
C ASN A 80 -34.68 -24.84 6.75
N ASP A 81 -33.56 -25.50 6.42
CA ASP A 81 -33.17 -26.79 6.98
C ASP A 81 -32.18 -26.57 8.13
N ALA A 82 -32.51 -27.09 9.32
CA ALA A 82 -31.74 -26.88 10.55
C ALA A 82 -30.34 -27.53 10.54
N SER A 83 -30.08 -28.47 9.61
CA SER A 83 -28.80 -29.15 9.43
C SER A 83 -27.93 -28.50 8.34
N ILE A 84 -28.46 -27.53 7.59
CA ILE A 84 -27.76 -26.87 6.49
C ILE A 84 -27.53 -25.39 6.82
N PHE A 85 -26.31 -24.94 6.56
CA PHE A 85 -25.83 -23.59 6.85
C PHE A 85 -25.25 -22.94 5.59
N ALA A 86 -25.27 -21.62 5.53
CA ALA A 86 -24.59 -20.87 4.47
C ALA A 86 -23.83 -19.67 5.08
N ILE A 87 -22.65 -19.39 4.54
CA ILE A 87 -21.77 -18.29 4.97
C ILE A 87 -21.12 -17.62 3.76
N GLY A 88 -20.60 -16.41 3.94
CA GLY A 88 -19.93 -15.66 2.89
C GLY A 88 -20.90 -15.04 1.89
N GLU A 89 -20.41 -14.80 0.67
CA GLU A 89 -21.15 -14.00 -0.33
C GLU A 89 -22.39 -14.71 -0.90
N CYS A 90 -22.55 -16.02 -0.69
CA CYS A 90 -23.76 -16.74 -1.09
C CYS A 90 -24.89 -16.60 -0.07
N ALA A 91 -24.60 -16.15 1.15
CA ALA A 91 -25.58 -16.07 2.23
C ALA A 91 -26.34 -14.75 2.20
N LEU A 92 -27.66 -14.84 2.34
CA LEU A 92 -28.59 -13.72 2.46
C LEU A 92 -29.07 -13.61 3.90
N HIS A 93 -28.54 -12.64 4.63
CA HIS A 93 -28.89 -12.37 6.02
C HIS A 93 -29.67 -11.06 6.09
N ASN A 94 -30.91 -11.10 6.60
CA ASN A 94 -31.80 -9.92 6.68
C ASN A 94 -31.88 -9.10 5.37
N ASP A 95 -32.12 -9.80 4.25
CA ASP A 95 -32.17 -9.23 2.89
C ASP A 95 -30.87 -8.54 2.41
N MET A 96 -29.75 -8.80 3.10
CA MET A 96 -28.43 -8.26 2.78
C MET A 96 -27.46 -9.34 2.34
N ILE A 97 -26.74 -9.06 1.25
CA ILE A 97 -25.61 -9.84 0.75
C ILE A 97 -24.34 -9.03 0.96
N TYR A 98 -23.34 -9.67 1.55
CA TYR A 98 -22.08 -9.02 1.91
C TYR A 98 -20.99 -9.34 0.88
N GLY A 99 -20.65 -8.39 0.02
CA GLY A 99 -19.55 -8.51 -0.96
C GLY A 99 -18.17 -8.10 -0.41
N LEU A 100 -17.88 -8.50 0.83
CA LEU A 100 -16.63 -8.19 1.53
C LEU A 100 -16.12 -9.44 2.25
N VAL A 101 -14.80 -9.57 2.37
CA VAL A 101 -14.17 -10.75 2.99
C VAL A 101 -14.44 -10.84 4.51
N ALA A 102 -14.45 -9.69 5.20
CA ALA A 102 -14.55 -9.64 6.66
C ALA A 102 -15.89 -10.20 7.21
N PRO A 103 -17.06 -9.88 6.62
CA PRO A 103 -18.31 -10.57 6.95
C PRO A 103 -18.21 -12.09 6.79
N GLY A 104 -17.54 -12.58 5.75
CA GLY A 104 -17.35 -14.01 5.53
C GLY A 104 -16.54 -14.68 6.65
N TYR A 105 -15.49 -14.02 7.14
CA TYR A 105 -14.71 -14.49 8.29
C TYR A 105 -15.53 -14.50 9.57
N GLU A 106 -16.30 -13.43 9.85
CA GLU A 106 -17.16 -13.39 11.02
C GLU A 106 -18.24 -14.49 10.98
N MET A 107 -18.88 -14.69 9.83
CA MET A 107 -19.83 -15.78 9.64
C MET A 107 -19.16 -17.15 9.88
N ALA A 108 -17.95 -17.36 9.37
CA ALA A 108 -17.19 -18.59 9.60
C ALA A 108 -16.90 -18.81 11.10
N GLU A 109 -16.46 -17.76 11.82
CA GLU A 109 -16.18 -17.83 13.25
C GLU A 109 -17.44 -18.11 14.09
N VAL A 110 -18.55 -17.44 13.78
CA VAL A 110 -19.84 -17.66 14.44
C VAL A 110 -20.32 -19.09 14.21
N LEU A 111 -20.30 -19.57 12.97
CA LEU A 111 -20.74 -20.92 12.63
C LEU A 111 -19.85 -21.98 13.27
N ALA A 112 -18.53 -21.85 13.16
CA ALA A 112 -17.58 -22.79 13.73
C ALA A 112 -17.73 -22.88 15.26
N ALA A 113 -17.86 -21.74 15.95
CA ALA A 113 -18.10 -21.73 17.39
C ALA A 113 -19.40 -22.46 17.77
N ASN A 114 -20.49 -22.21 17.04
CA ASN A 114 -21.78 -22.84 17.30
C ASN A 114 -21.78 -24.36 17.03
N ILE A 115 -21.14 -24.81 15.93
CA ILE A 115 -20.99 -26.24 15.62
C ILE A 115 -20.16 -26.93 16.71
N CYS A 116 -19.03 -26.34 17.09
CA CYS A 116 -18.16 -26.86 18.15
C CYS A 116 -18.88 -26.92 19.51
N ASN A 117 -19.70 -25.92 19.85
CA ASN A 117 -20.46 -25.94 21.10
C ASN A 117 -21.56 -27.02 21.09
N LYS A 118 -22.15 -27.30 19.92
CA LYS A 118 -23.23 -28.29 19.77
C LYS A 118 -22.72 -29.74 19.75
N TYR A 119 -21.59 -30.00 19.08
CA TYR A 119 -21.10 -31.36 18.82
C TYR A 119 -19.71 -31.65 19.42
N GLY A 120 -19.04 -30.65 19.95
CA GLY A 120 -17.70 -30.77 20.52
C GLY A 120 -17.67 -31.28 21.97
N PRO A 121 -16.48 -31.69 22.44
CA PRO A 121 -16.31 -32.26 23.77
C PRO A 121 -16.44 -31.24 24.91
N LYS A 122 -16.30 -29.94 24.62
CA LYS A 122 -16.51 -28.83 25.56
C LYS A 122 -17.72 -28.02 25.10
N GLN A 123 -18.82 -28.12 25.84
CA GLN A 123 -20.03 -27.35 25.56
C GLN A 123 -19.96 -26.03 26.33
N ASP A 124 -19.48 -24.97 25.67
CA ASP A 124 -19.70 -23.61 26.17
C ASP A 124 -21.15 -23.19 25.90
N LYS A 125 -21.82 -22.64 26.92
CA LYS A 125 -23.27 -22.33 26.88
C LYS A 125 -23.63 -21.08 26.05
N ALA A 126 -22.65 -20.33 25.54
CA ALA A 126 -22.91 -19.11 24.79
C ALA A 126 -22.99 -19.37 23.28
N HIS A 127 -24.20 -19.28 22.73
CA HIS A 127 -24.38 -19.24 21.27
C HIS A 127 -23.94 -17.88 20.73
N LYS A 128 -23.15 -17.89 19.66
CA LYS A 128 -22.82 -16.69 18.89
C LYS A 128 -23.90 -16.44 17.84
N SER A 129 -24.16 -15.18 17.53
CA SER A 129 -25.09 -14.76 16.50
C SER A 129 -24.45 -13.73 15.59
N PHE A 130 -24.66 -13.87 14.30
CA PHE A 130 -24.29 -12.87 13.31
C PHE A 130 -25.41 -11.82 13.23
N ARG A 131 -25.07 -10.54 13.46
CA ARG A 131 -26.04 -9.43 13.53
C ARG A 131 -25.89 -8.44 12.38
N GLY A 132 -25.31 -8.90 11.28
CA GLY A 132 -24.90 -8.07 10.17
C GLY A 132 -23.52 -7.46 10.36
N PHE A 133 -23.03 -6.80 9.31
CA PHE A 133 -21.67 -6.27 9.25
C PHE A 133 -21.65 -4.79 8.87
N ASP A 134 -20.68 -4.05 9.41
CA ASP A 134 -20.44 -2.65 9.06
C ASP A 134 -19.84 -2.52 7.65
N MET A 135 -20.54 -1.80 6.77
CA MET A 135 -20.16 -1.62 5.37
C MET A 135 -19.20 -0.44 5.15
N SER A 136 -18.68 0.16 6.22
CA SER A 136 -17.68 1.23 6.14
C SER A 136 -16.46 0.76 5.37
N THR A 137 -16.07 1.52 4.36
CA THR A 137 -15.04 1.14 3.41
C THR A 137 -14.14 2.32 3.10
N LYS A 138 -12.82 2.08 3.07
CA LYS A 138 -11.83 3.01 2.51
C LYS A 138 -11.21 2.38 1.27
N LEU A 139 -11.44 3.00 0.12
CA LEU A 139 -10.92 2.58 -1.17
C LEU A 139 -9.63 3.33 -1.50
N LYS A 140 -8.67 2.59 -2.05
CA LYS A 140 -7.46 3.15 -2.63
C LYS A 140 -7.69 3.33 -4.13
N LEU A 141 -8.11 4.51 -4.55
CA LEU A 141 -8.04 4.89 -5.96
C LEU A 141 -6.67 5.49 -6.26
N ILE A 142 -6.24 5.40 -7.51
CA ILE A 142 -4.95 5.95 -7.96
C ILE A 142 -4.89 7.43 -7.57
N GLY A 143 -4.04 7.78 -6.59
CA GLY A 143 -3.84 9.15 -6.12
C GLY A 143 -5.07 9.82 -5.48
N ILE A 144 -6.15 9.09 -5.19
CA ILE A 144 -7.38 9.66 -4.61
C ILE A 144 -7.85 8.78 -3.46
N ASP A 145 -7.85 9.34 -2.26
CA ASP A 145 -8.47 8.71 -1.10
C ASP A 145 -10.00 8.85 -1.19
N VAL A 146 -10.72 7.73 -1.09
CA VAL A 146 -12.18 7.73 -0.95
C VAL A 146 -12.57 6.83 0.20
N ALA A 147 -13.44 7.31 1.08
CA ALA A 147 -13.97 6.50 2.15
C ALA A 147 -15.43 6.84 2.48
N SER A 148 -16.17 5.84 2.94
CA SER A 148 -17.50 5.99 3.51
C SER A 148 -17.57 5.22 4.82
N PHE A 149 -18.33 5.73 5.79
CA PHE A 149 -18.52 5.06 7.07
C PHE A 149 -19.92 5.28 7.64
N GLY A 150 -20.35 4.36 8.50
CA GLY A 150 -21.70 4.38 9.09
C GLY A 150 -22.79 4.31 8.01
N ASP A 151 -23.85 5.09 8.20
CA ASP A 151 -24.85 5.36 7.17
C ASP A 151 -24.54 6.70 6.46
N PRO A 152 -23.82 6.69 5.32
CA PRO A 152 -23.49 7.89 4.57
C PRO A 152 -24.69 8.52 3.87
N PHE A 153 -25.78 7.77 3.67
CA PHE A 153 -26.95 8.19 2.92
C PHE A 153 -28.17 8.46 3.80
N VAL A 154 -28.02 8.41 5.13
CA VAL A 154 -29.11 8.68 6.07
C VAL A 154 -29.82 10.00 5.75
N THR A 155 -31.14 9.92 5.62
CA THR A 155 -32.02 11.05 5.32
C THR A 155 -33.12 11.15 6.38
N GLY A 156 -33.59 12.36 6.67
CA GLY A 156 -34.76 12.60 7.52
C GLY A 156 -34.59 13.82 8.42
N GLU A 157 -35.66 14.19 9.11
CA GLU A 157 -35.71 15.38 9.98
C GLU A 157 -34.78 15.30 11.19
N LYS A 158 -34.36 14.09 11.59
CA LYS A 158 -33.49 13.84 12.75
C LYS A 158 -31.99 13.86 12.42
N VAL A 159 -31.61 14.33 11.24
CA VAL A 159 -30.23 14.33 10.75
C VAL A 159 -29.79 15.75 10.45
N ARG A 160 -28.59 16.11 10.93
CA ARG A 160 -27.88 17.33 10.49
C ARG A 160 -26.69 16.92 9.65
N VAL A 161 -26.47 17.65 8.56
CA VAL A 161 -25.37 17.38 7.63
C VAL A 161 -24.34 18.50 7.73
N ILE A 162 -23.08 18.12 7.97
CA ILE A 162 -21.94 19.03 7.92
C ILE A 162 -21.18 18.72 6.64
N LEU A 163 -21.02 19.73 5.79
CA LEU A 163 -20.44 19.60 4.47
C LEU A 163 -19.25 20.54 4.31
N TYR A 164 -18.13 19.99 3.87
CA TYR A 164 -16.96 20.76 3.44
C TYR A 164 -16.62 20.38 2.00
N GLU A 165 -16.54 21.38 1.13
CA GLU A 165 -16.22 21.22 -0.29
C GLU A 165 -15.13 22.21 -0.68
N ASP A 166 -13.98 21.68 -1.13
CA ASP A 166 -12.91 22.44 -1.77
C ASP A 166 -12.71 21.91 -3.18
N LYS A 167 -13.21 22.66 -4.16
CA LYS A 167 -13.13 22.29 -5.58
C LYS A 167 -11.74 22.47 -6.17
N VAL A 168 -10.90 23.32 -5.58
CA VAL A 168 -9.54 23.60 -6.06
C VAL A 168 -8.63 22.43 -5.74
N ASN A 169 -8.66 21.97 -4.48
CA ASN A 169 -7.88 20.81 -4.04
C ASN A 169 -8.62 19.47 -4.29
N GLY A 170 -9.87 19.54 -4.75
CA GLY A 170 -10.78 18.42 -5.01
C GLY A 170 -10.99 17.57 -3.76
N ILE A 171 -11.31 18.24 -2.65
CA ILE A 171 -11.65 17.63 -1.36
C ILE A 171 -13.15 17.77 -1.15
N TYR A 172 -13.79 16.67 -0.76
CA TYR A 172 -15.18 16.66 -0.34
C TYR A 172 -15.31 15.84 0.93
N LYS A 173 -15.89 16.43 1.97
CA LYS A 173 -16.14 15.75 3.23
C LYS A 173 -17.56 16.01 3.69
N ARG A 174 -18.27 14.95 4.05
CA ARG A 174 -19.64 14.99 4.55
C ARG A 174 -19.71 14.20 5.84
N LEU A 175 -20.26 14.80 6.89
CA LEU A 175 -20.64 14.12 8.13
C LEU A 175 -22.15 14.22 8.30
N ASN A 176 -22.78 13.10 8.64
CA ASN A 176 -24.17 13.04 9.06
C ASN A 176 -24.18 12.85 10.57
N VAL A 177 -24.75 13.80 11.31
CA VAL A 177 -24.85 13.76 12.78
C VAL A 177 -26.32 13.76 13.21
N THR A 178 -26.57 13.32 14.43
CA THR A 178 -27.91 13.38 15.05
C THR A 178 -28.41 14.82 15.17
N SER A 179 -29.73 15.01 15.28
CA SER A 179 -30.35 16.32 15.40
C SER A 179 -29.91 17.14 16.61
N ASP A 180 -29.45 16.49 17.67
CA ASP A 180 -28.85 17.10 18.87
C ASP A 180 -27.34 17.37 18.73
N GLY A 181 -26.72 16.91 17.63
CA GLY A 181 -25.29 17.05 17.36
C GLY A 181 -24.38 16.13 18.19
N GLN A 182 -24.94 15.20 18.97
CA GLN A 182 -24.16 14.38 19.92
C GLN A 182 -23.44 13.20 19.27
N PHE A 183 -24.02 12.59 18.24
CA PHE A 183 -23.49 11.34 17.66
C PHE A 183 -23.32 11.42 16.15
N LEU A 184 -22.30 10.71 15.67
CA LEU A 184 -22.02 10.56 14.24
C LEU A 184 -22.79 9.34 13.70
N LEU A 185 -23.61 9.57 12.68
CA LEU A 185 -24.41 8.55 12.01
C LEU A 185 -23.67 7.93 10.82
N GLY A 186 -22.83 8.71 10.15
CA GLY A 186 -22.04 8.28 9.01
C GLY A 186 -21.41 9.44 8.24
N GLY A 187 -20.77 9.15 7.12
CA GLY A 187 -20.13 10.17 6.31
C GLY A 187 -19.38 9.67 5.09
N ILE A 188 -18.93 10.63 4.28
CA ILE A 188 -18.22 10.42 3.01
C ILE A 188 -17.00 11.33 2.98
N LEU A 189 -15.84 10.78 2.63
CA LEU A 189 -14.58 11.51 2.44
C LEU A 189 -14.05 11.22 1.03
N VAL A 190 -13.71 12.27 0.28
CA VAL A 190 -13.12 12.18 -1.06
C VAL A 190 -11.96 13.15 -1.16
N GLY A 191 -10.85 12.69 -1.75
CA GLY A 191 -9.65 13.48 -1.95
C GLY A 191 -8.70 13.44 -0.74
N GLU A 192 -9.23 13.51 0.48
CA GLU A 192 -8.48 13.35 1.73
C GLU A 192 -9.30 12.51 2.72
N ALA A 193 -8.79 11.35 3.11
CA ALA A 193 -9.46 10.46 4.07
C ALA A 193 -8.53 10.05 5.23
N SER A 194 -7.69 10.97 5.69
CA SER A 194 -6.79 10.78 6.83
C SER A 194 -7.58 10.58 8.14
N GLN A 195 -8.70 11.28 8.29
CA GLN A 195 -9.58 11.22 9.47
C GLN A 195 -10.47 9.97 9.53
N TYR A 196 -10.50 9.15 8.46
CA TYR A 196 -11.40 8.01 8.31
C TYR A 196 -11.45 7.09 9.54
N ASN A 197 -10.28 6.65 10.02
CA ASN A 197 -10.21 5.69 11.12
C ASN A 197 -10.83 6.27 12.40
N MET A 198 -10.57 7.54 12.71
CA MET A 198 -11.13 8.21 13.89
C MET A 198 -12.65 8.37 13.75
N LEU A 199 -13.13 8.86 12.61
CA LEU A 199 -14.56 9.05 12.35
C LEU A 199 -15.34 7.73 12.39
N LEU A 200 -14.74 6.65 11.86
CA LEU A 200 -15.30 5.31 11.94
C LEU A 200 -15.49 4.88 13.41
N GLN A 201 -14.52 5.13 14.27
CA GLN A 201 -14.64 4.79 15.69
C GLN A 201 -15.72 5.62 16.40
N HIS A 202 -15.83 6.92 16.10
CA HIS A 202 -16.91 7.76 16.65
C HIS A 202 -18.29 7.23 16.27
N CYS A 203 -18.44 6.76 15.02
CA CYS A 203 -19.67 6.18 14.53
C CYS A 203 -19.97 4.81 15.19
N LYS A 204 -18.99 3.90 15.23
CA LYS A 204 -19.16 2.54 15.76
C LYS A 204 -19.43 2.51 17.25
N ASN A 205 -18.63 3.25 18.01
CA ASN A 205 -18.67 3.22 19.46
C ASN A 205 -19.64 4.25 20.05
N LYS A 206 -20.41 4.96 19.20
CA LYS A 206 -21.34 6.04 19.59
C LYS A 206 -20.68 7.02 20.54
N MET A 207 -19.47 7.45 20.19
CA MET A 207 -18.72 8.40 21.02
C MET A 207 -19.35 9.79 20.89
N VAL A 208 -19.53 10.46 22.03
CA VAL A 208 -20.05 11.83 22.06
C VAL A 208 -19.09 12.75 21.28
N LEU A 209 -19.65 13.50 20.35
CA LEU A 209 -18.92 14.45 19.53
C LEU A 209 -18.50 15.68 20.33
N PRO A 210 -17.37 16.32 19.98
CA PRO A 210 -16.99 17.59 20.58
C PRO A 210 -18.02 18.69 20.25
N PRO A 211 -18.06 19.79 21.03
CA PRO A 211 -19.00 20.89 20.81
C PRO A 211 -18.98 21.51 19.40
N ASP A 212 -17.83 21.43 18.72
CA ASP A 212 -17.71 21.75 17.29
C ASP A 212 -17.37 20.48 16.48
N PRO A 213 -18.39 19.80 15.91
CA PRO A 213 -18.15 18.62 15.08
C PRO A 213 -17.51 18.94 13.72
N ALA A 214 -17.56 20.19 13.25
CA ALA A 214 -16.96 20.57 11.97
C ALA A 214 -15.42 20.50 12.05
N GLY A 215 -14.84 20.77 13.21
CA GLY A 215 -13.40 20.59 13.46
C GLY A 215 -12.88 19.17 13.20
N LEU A 216 -13.74 18.14 13.29
CA LEU A 216 -13.36 16.75 13.00
C LEU A 216 -13.09 16.50 11.51
N LEU A 217 -13.55 17.38 10.62
CA LEU A 217 -13.29 17.29 9.19
C LEU A 217 -11.85 17.65 8.83
N PHE A 218 -11.13 18.36 9.70
CA PHE A 218 -9.79 18.85 9.41
C PHE A 218 -8.78 18.09 10.24
N SER A 219 -7.69 17.68 9.60
CA SER A 219 -6.51 17.26 10.35
C SER A 219 -6.08 18.46 11.17
N GLN A 220 -5.73 18.28 12.45
CA GLN A 220 -5.12 19.35 13.24
C GLN A 220 -3.74 19.68 12.64
N SER A 221 -3.72 20.42 11.53
CA SER A 221 -2.64 21.32 11.18
C SER A 221 -2.63 22.41 12.23
N ASP A 222 -1.47 22.60 12.85
CA ASP A 222 -1.11 23.61 13.86
C ASP A 222 -1.28 23.22 15.34
N ASN A 223 -0.17 22.72 15.90
CA ASN A 223 0.40 23.08 17.21
C ASN A 223 -0.43 22.93 18.51
N LYS A 224 -1.62 22.33 18.51
CA LYS A 224 -2.26 21.85 19.75
C LYS A 224 -2.17 20.34 19.88
N LYS A 225 -1.23 19.89 20.70
CA LYS A 225 -1.06 18.49 21.13
C LYS A 225 -2.39 17.90 21.63
N SER A 226 -3.09 17.16 20.78
CA SER A 226 -4.12 16.20 21.20
C SER A 226 -4.03 14.87 20.44
N ALA A 227 -2.82 14.50 19.97
CA ALA A 227 -2.48 13.23 19.31
C ALA A 227 -2.66 11.97 20.21
N GLY A 228 -3.47 12.05 21.27
CA GLY A 228 -3.74 10.95 22.18
C GLY A 228 -5.15 10.92 22.78
N SER A 229 -5.98 11.98 22.66
CA SER A 229 -7.28 11.97 23.33
C SER A 229 -8.30 11.07 22.61
N GLY A 230 -8.21 10.95 21.29
CA GLY A 230 -9.11 10.10 20.50
C GLY A 230 -8.81 8.60 20.62
N ILE A 231 -7.55 8.20 20.84
CA ILE A 231 -7.14 6.79 20.91
C ILE A 231 -7.25 6.23 22.33
N ALA A 232 -6.91 7.06 23.34
CA ALA A 232 -7.03 6.69 24.74
C ALA A 232 -8.49 6.43 25.14
N SER A 233 -9.43 7.17 24.56
CA SER A 233 -10.87 7.09 24.86
C SER A 233 -11.60 5.92 24.18
N LEU A 234 -10.94 5.18 23.28
CA LEU A 234 -11.55 4.01 22.64
C LEU A 234 -11.75 2.88 23.65
N PRO A 235 -12.87 2.15 23.59
CA PRO A 235 -13.03 0.95 24.40
C PRO A 235 -12.10 -0.17 23.91
N ASP A 236 -11.80 -1.12 24.79
CA ASP A 236 -10.82 -2.18 24.54
C ASP A 236 -11.26 -3.17 23.44
N ASP A 237 -12.56 -3.35 23.26
CA ASP A 237 -13.19 -4.16 22.22
C ASP A 237 -13.31 -3.43 20.87
N ALA A 238 -12.93 -2.16 20.78
CA ALA A 238 -12.98 -1.39 19.55
C ALA A 238 -12.17 -2.07 18.43
N VAL A 239 -12.82 -2.42 17.33
CA VAL A 239 -12.17 -3.05 16.17
C VAL A 239 -11.35 -2.01 15.42
N ILE A 240 -10.03 -2.22 15.37
CA ILE A 240 -9.06 -1.36 14.70
C ILE A 240 -8.74 -1.86 13.29
N CYS A 241 -8.61 -3.18 13.10
CA CYS A 241 -8.41 -3.78 11.79
C CYS A 241 -9.65 -4.58 11.37
N SER A 242 -10.49 -4.00 10.51
CA SER A 242 -11.72 -4.68 10.06
C SER A 242 -11.46 -5.91 9.18
N CYS A 243 -10.36 -5.95 8.42
CA CYS A 243 -10.04 -7.11 7.56
C CYS A 243 -9.73 -8.37 8.36
N GLU A 244 -9.05 -8.22 9.49
CA GLU A 244 -8.55 -9.34 10.32
C GLU A 244 -9.25 -9.40 11.68
N GLY A 245 -10.29 -8.58 11.91
CA GLY A 245 -11.05 -8.56 13.18
C GLY A 245 -10.28 -8.09 14.42
N ILE A 246 -9.15 -7.39 14.28
CA ILE A 246 -8.25 -7.09 15.40
C ILE A 246 -8.74 -5.88 16.21
N THR A 247 -8.85 -6.05 17.54
CA THR A 247 -9.31 -5.04 18.50
C THR A 247 -8.16 -4.20 19.07
N LYS A 248 -8.52 -3.09 19.73
CA LYS A 248 -7.58 -2.25 20.50
C LYS A 248 -6.85 -3.07 21.55
N ASN A 249 -7.57 -3.91 22.30
CA ASN A 249 -6.98 -4.75 23.34
C ASN A 249 -5.96 -5.73 22.77
N ALA A 250 -6.26 -6.38 21.64
CA ALA A 250 -5.32 -7.30 21.00
C ALA A 250 -4.00 -6.61 20.61
N ILE A 251 -4.06 -5.37 20.11
CA ILE A 251 -2.86 -4.57 19.82
C ILE A 251 -2.15 -4.17 21.11
N ALA A 252 -2.89 -3.77 22.15
CA ALA A 252 -2.29 -3.40 23.43
C ALA A 252 -1.57 -4.58 24.08
N CYS A 253 -2.20 -5.75 24.17
CA CYS A 253 -1.62 -7.00 24.65
C CYS A 253 -0.38 -7.41 23.84
N ALA A 254 -0.43 -7.34 22.50
CA ALA A 254 0.73 -7.64 21.66
C ALA A 254 1.94 -6.76 22.00
N VAL A 255 1.71 -5.48 22.31
CA VAL A 255 2.78 -4.56 22.72
C VAL A 255 3.23 -4.86 24.15
N SER A 256 2.29 -5.10 25.07
CA SER A 256 2.58 -5.16 26.50
C SER A 256 3.10 -6.51 26.98
N GLU A 257 2.53 -7.60 26.48
CA GLU A 257 2.80 -8.98 26.90
C GLU A 257 3.79 -9.67 25.96
N GLU A 258 3.64 -9.47 24.64
CA GLU A 258 4.50 -10.10 23.62
C GLU A 258 5.70 -9.24 23.19
N GLY A 259 5.78 -7.99 23.66
CA GLY A 259 6.92 -7.11 23.36
C GLY A 259 6.98 -6.65 21.89
N CYS A 260 5.84 -6.57 21.19
CA CYS A 260 5.79 -6.10 19.81
C CYS A 260 6.00 -4.58 19.72
N GLU A 261 7.26 -4.13 19.65
CA GLU A 261 7.63 -2.70 19.64
C GLU A 261 7.73 -2.07 18.24
N THR A 262 7.42 -2.82 17.19
CA THR A 262 7.43 -2.33 15.81
C THR A 262 6.15 -2.70 15.08
N VAL A 263 5.76 -1.90 14.09
CA VAL A 263 4.58 -2.18 13.26
C VAL A 263 4.70 -3.54 12.56
N ASP A 264 5.90 -3.94 12.14
CA ASP A 264 6.11 -5.24 11.52
C ASP A 264 6.03 -6.40 12.52
N ALA A 265 6.43 -6.19 13.78
CA ALA A 265 6.19 -7.15 14.85
C ALA A 265 4.69 -7.31 15.13
N ILE A 266 3.95 -6.20 15.21
CA ILE A 266 2.48 -6.24 15.38
C ILE A 266 1.81 -6.96 14.21
N LYS A 267 2.23 -6.72 12.97
CA LYS A 267 1.72 -7.45 11.80
C LYS A 267 1.99 -8.95 11.90
N LYS A 268 3.16 -9.37 12.37
CA LYS A 268 3.49 -10.80 12.54
C LYS A 268 2.66 -11.46 13.64
N CYS A 269 2.50 -10.78 14.77
CA CYS A 269 1.75 -11.27 15.93
C CYS A 269 0.23 -11.30 15.66
N THR A 270 -0.33 -10.15 15.25
CA THR A 270 -1.79 -9.96 15.19
C THR A 270 -2.38 -10.01 13.79
N LYS A 271 -1.55 -10.01 12.74
CA LYS A 271 -1.95 -9.80 11.33
C LYS A 271 -2.55 -8.41 11.02
N ALA A 272 -2.70 -7.52 12.01
CA ALA A 272 -3.25 -6.19 11.77
C ALA A 272 -2.47 -5.42 10.71
N GLY A 273 -3.16 -5.01 9.63
CA GLY A 273 -2.57 -4.25 8.54
C GLY A 273 -1.89 -5.08 7.44
N THR A 274 -2.07 -6.41 7.45
CA THR A 274 -1.59 -7.30 6.36
C THR A 274 -2.55 -7.39 5.17
N GLY A 275 -3.85 -7.15 5.38
CA GLY A 275 -4.87 -7.08 4.32
C GLY A 275 -4.85 -5.75 3.55
N CYS A 276 -5.85 -4.88 3.75
CA CYS A 276 -5.95 -3.61 3.01
C CYS A 276 -4.93 -2.54 3.45
N GLY A 277 -4.33 -2.68 4.64
CA GLY A 277 -3.36 -1.75 5.22
C GLY A 277 -3.94 -0.42 5.72
N GLY A 278 -5.26 -0.21 5.68
CA GLY A 278 -5.90 1.06 6.07
C GLY A 278 -5.76 1.41 7.56
N CYS A 279 -5.63 0.40 8.42
CA CYS A 279 -5.47 0.56 9.87
C CYS A 279 -4.02 0.86 10.31
N VAL A 280 -3.02 0.69 9.44
CA VAL A 280 -1.59 0.78 9.81
C VAL A 280 -1.22 2.08 10.54
N PRO A 281 -1.69 3.27 10.14
CA PRO A 281 -1.42 4.50 10.90
C PRO A 281 -1.94 4.44 12.34
N MET A 282 -3.18 3.97 12.51
CA MET A 282 -3.82 3.87 13.82
C MET A 282 -3.17 2.78 14.70
N VAL A 283 -2.74 1.67 14.11
CA VAL A 283 -1.95 0.63 14.78
C VAL A 283 -0.64 1.21 15.31
N LYS A 284 0.05 2.02 14.50
CA LYS A 284 1.29 2.70 14.91
C LYS A 284 1.03 3.67 16.07
N ASP A 285 -0.02 4.46 16.01
CA ASP A 285 -0.35 5.42 17.07
C ASP A 285 -0.73 4.71 18.39
N LEU A 286 -1.51 3.62 18.32
CA LEU A 286 -1.83 2.75 19.45
C LEU A 286 -0.56 2.13 20.06
N MET A 287 0.32 1.58 19.23
CA MET A 287 1.60 1.03 19.67
C MET A 287 2.42 2.05 20.45
N VAL A 288 2.61 3.24 19.87
CA VAL A 288 3.37 4.32 20.51
C VAL A 288 2.69 4.78 21.80
N HIS A 289 1.36 4.81 21.85
CA HIS A 289 0.60 5.15 23.05
C HIS A 289 0.81 4.12 24.17
N THR A 290 0.67 2.82 23.86
CA THR A 290 0.87 1.73 24.84
C THR A 290 2.32 1.68 25.32
N MET A 291 3.30 1.85 24.43
CA MET A 291 4.71 1.94 24.82
C MET A 291 4.96 3.10 25.80
N LYS A 292 4.36 4.28 25.55
CA LYS A 292 4.47 5.43 26.47
C LYS A 292 3.87 5.14 27.85
N GLN A 293 2.75 4.42 27.92
CA GLN A 293 2.14 4.02 29.19
C GLN A 293 3.07 3.09 30.00
N GLN A 294 3.86 2.26 29.32
CA GLN A 294 4.89 1.42 29.95
C GLN A 294 6.20 2.17 30.27
N GLY A 295 6.24 3.50 30.10
CA GLY A 295 7.45 4.30 30.29
C GLY A 295 8.50 4.13 29.19
N LYS A 296 8.18 3.44 28.09
CA LYS A 296 9.06 3.29 26.92
C LYS A 296 8.86 4.46 25.98
N TYR A 297 9.95 5.17 25.67
CA TYR A 297 9.94 6.30 24.75
C TYR A 297 10.53 5.90 23.40
N VAL A 298 9.72 5.98 22.34
CA VAL A 298 10.21 5.82 20.96
C VAL A 298 11.01 7.06 20.60
N ARG A 299 12.34 6.92 20.53
CA ARG A 299 13.23 7.95 20.00
C ARG A 299 13.25 7.83 18.48
N ASN A 300 12.87 8.89 17.77
CA ASN A 300 12.93 8.93 16.31
C ASN A 300 14.37 9.26 15.85
N ILE A 301 15.28 8.34 16.11
CA ILE A 301 16.71 8.49 15.79
C ILE A 301 17.14 7.38 14.84
N LEU A 302 18.12 7.66 13.98
CA LEU A 302 18.57 6.72 12.96
C LEU A 302 19.23 5.48 13.59
N CYS A 303 20.14 5.69 14.54
CA CYS A 303 20.80 4.65 15.33
C CYS A 303 21.55 5.30 16.51
N GLU A 304 22.29 4.52 17.29
CA GLU A 304 23.11 5.04 18.40
C GLU A 304 24.18 6.08 18.00
N HIS A 305 24.63 6.06 16.74
CA HIS A 305 25.63 6.98 16.20
C HIS A 305 25.05 8.36 15.89
N PHE A 306 23.74 8.44 15.56
CA PHE A 306 23.08 9.67 15.13
C PHE A 306 21.77 9.86 15.88
N ALA A 307 21.72 10.86 16.76
CA ALA A 307 20.53 11.22 17.54
C ALA A 307 19.46 11.98 16.72
N TYR A 308 19.47 11.82 15.39
CA TYR A 308 18.61 12.48 14.43
C TYR A 308 17.87 11.44 13.61
N SER A 309 16.64 11.74 13.21
CA SER A 309 15.93 10.98 12.18
C SER A 309 16.63 11.10 10.83
N ARG A 310 16.32 10.22 9.88
CA ARG A 310 16.88 10.30 8.52
C ARG A 310 16.59 11.65 7.84
N GLN A 311 15.41 12.23 8.07
CA GLN A 311 15.02 13.51 7.48
C GLN A 311 15.83 14.67 8.09
N GLU A 312 15.92 14.74 9.41
CA GLU A 312 16.73 15.74 10.10
C GLU A 312 18.21 15.63 9.69
N LEU A 313 18.74 14.40 9.57
CA LEU A 313 20.10 14.17 9.12
C LEU A 313 20.33 14.65 7.68
N PHE A 314 19.34 14.47 6.80
CA PHE A 314 19.37 14.99 5.43
C PHE A 314 19.40 16.53 5.42
N ASP A 315 18.53 17.17 6.19
CA ASP A 315 18.44 18.62 6.26
C ASP A 315 19.71 19.24 6.87
N LEU A 316 20.26 18.64 7.94
CA LEU A 316 21.50 19.07 8.57
C LEU A 316 22.72 18.87 7.65
N ALA A 317 22.80 17.74 6.94
CA ALA A 317 23.86 17.50 5.96
C ALA A 317 23.83 18.54 4.84
N LYS A 318 22.63 18.95 4.40
CA LYS A 318 22.43 20.00 3.39
C LYS A 318 22.86 21.37 3.91
N ILE A 319 22.40 21.77 5.10
CA ILE A 319 22.69 23.08 5.71
C ILE A 319 24.20 23.24 5.94
N HIS A 320 24.85 22.22 6.48
CA HIS A 320 26.27 22.25 6.79
C HIS A 320 27.18 21.87 5.61
N ARG A 321 26.60 21.59 4.43
CA ARG A 321 27.30 21.19 3.21
C ARG A 321 28.26 20.01 3.40
N LEU A 322 27.83 19.00 4.16
CA LEU A 322 28.65 17.83 4.50
C LEU A 322 28.59 16.79 3.38
N LYS A 323 29.76 16.33 2.91
CA LYS A 323 29.87 15.52 1.69
C LYS A 323 30.32 14.09 1.93
N THR A 324 31.09 13.84 2.98
CA THR A 324 31.60 12.50 3.29
C THR A 324 30.93 11.90 4.52
N PHE A 325 31.02 10.58 4.67
CA PHE A 325 30.54 9.90 5.87
C PHE A 325 31.26 10.41 7.12
N ASP A 326 32.57 10.59 7.03
CA ASP A 326 33.41 11.05 8.15
C ASP A 326 33.06 12.48 8.56
N ASP A 327 32.79 13.38 7.61
CA ASP A 327 32.35 14.75 7.91
C ASP A 327 31.00 14.75 8.66
N ILE A 328 30.08 13.89 8.22
CA ILE A 328 28.74 13.76 8.82
C ILE A 328 28.85 13.14 10.20
N LEU A 329 29.65 12.09 10.37
CA LEU A 329 29.85 11.42 11.64
C LEU A 329 30.57 12.32 12.65
N SER A 330 31.62 13.02 12.23
CA SER A 330 32.38 13.93 13.09
C SER A 330 31.53 15.11 13.58
N LYS A 331 30.66 15.65 12.73
CA LYS A 331 29.90 16.87 13.05
C LYS A 331 28.53 16.61 13.65
N LEU A 332 27.85 15.53 13.24
CA LEU A 332 26.45 15.26 13.59
C LEU A 332 26.27 13.93 14.34
N GLY A 333 27.35 13.18 14.58
CA GLY A 333 27.28 11.86 15.21
C GLY A 333 28.43 11.58 16.17
N LYS A 334 28.63 10.30 16.47
CA LYS A 334 29.69 9.78 17.33
C LYS A 334 30.00 8.33 16.98
N GLY A 335 31.19 7.85 17.33
CA GLY A 335 31.64 6.46 17.08
C GLY A 335 32.21 6.25 15.68
N GLU A 336 32.11 5.03 15.15
CA GLU A 336 32.66 4.63 13.83
C GLU A 336 31.58 4.30 12.78
N GLY A 337 30.31 4.29 13.19
CA GLY A 337 29.16 3.94 12.36
C GLY A 337 28.89 2.45 12.24
N CYS A 338 27.65 2.10 11.90
CA CYS A 338 27.18 0.72 11.74
C CYS A 338 26.53 0.48 10.36
N GLU A 339 26.07 -0.75 10.15
CA GLU A 339 25.37 -1.18 8.94
C GLU A 339 24.04 -0.45 8.68
N ILE A 340 23.49 0.26 9.67
CA ILE A 340 22.28 1.08 9.50
C ILE A 340 22.65 2.47 8.98
N CYS A 341 23.61 3.16 9.61
CA CYS A 341 23.88 4.55 9.31
C CYS A 341 24.81 4.77 8.11
N LYS A 342 25.77 3.86 7.84
CA LYS A 342 26.68 3.99 6.68
C LYS A 342 25.90 4.03 5.36
N PRO A 343 24.98 3.09 5.05
CA PRO A 343 24.18 3.15 3.83
C PRO A 343 23.19 4.32 3.82
N ALA A 344 22.63 4.69 4.98
CA ALA A 344 21.70 5.81 5.08
C ALA A 344 22.38 7.14 4.76
N VAL A 345 23.58 7.36 5.28
CA VAL A 345 24.39 8.56 5.01
C VAL A 345 24.87 8.57 3.57
N ALA A 346 25.36 7.46 3.03
CA ALA A 346 25.72 7.34 1.62
C ALA A 346 24.55 7.68 0.68
N SER A 347 23.34 7.23 1.01
CA SER A 347 22.13 7.59 0.28
C SER A 347 21.80 9.08 0.37
N ILE A 348 21.97 9.70 1.54
CA ILE A 348 21.74 11.13 1.77
C ILE A 348 22.73 11.97 0.94
N THR A 349 24.03 11.66 1.00
CA THR A 349 25.06 12.40 0.27
C THR A 349 24.94 12.23 -1.24
N ALA A 350 24.63 11.02 -1.72
CA ALA A 350 24.33 10.78 -3.14
C ALA A 350 23.13 11.62 -3.61
N SER A 351 22.09 11.74 -2.78
CA SER A 351 20.89 12.53 -3.11
C SER A 351 21.13 14.04 -3.08
N LEU A 352 22.01 14.52 -2.19
CA LEU A 352 22.31 15.96 -2.03
C LEU A 352 23.33 16.47 -3.06
N TRP A 353 24.35 15.67 -3.36
CA TRP A 353 25.53 16.13 -4.11
C TRP A 353 25.75 15.39 -5.42
N ASN A 354 25.30 14.14 -5.52
CA ASN A 354 25.45 13.27 -6.70
C ASN A 354 26.87 13.28 -7.29
N GLU A 355 27.90 13.34 -6.43
CA GLU A 355 29.30 13.28 -6.85
C GLU A 355 29.73 11.82 -7.14
N MET A 356 30.79 11.66 -7.93
CA MET A 356 31.35 10.33 -8.23
C MET A 356 31.74 9.60 -6.95
N ILE A 357 31.20 8.39 -6.77
CA ILE A 357 31.21 7.63 -5.50
C ILE A 357 32.62 7.31 -4.99
N LEU A 358 33.59 7.13 -5.90
CA LEU A 358 35.00 6.84 -5.57
C LEU A 358 35.86 8.11 -5.36
N LYS A 359 35.27 9.30 -5.43
CA LYS A 359 35.99 10.54 -5.09
C LYS A 359 36.35 10.51 -3.61
N LYS A 360 37.58 10.94 -3.26
CA LYS A 360 38.21 10.80 -1.93
C LYS A 360 37.21 10.89 -0.76
N GLY A 361 37.12 9.82 0.03
CA GLY A 361 36.31 9.73 1.26
C GLY A 361 34.90 9.14 1.08
N GLY A 362 34.46 8.89 -0.16
CA GLY A 362 33.17 8.25 -0.44
C GLY A 362 33.19 6.72 -0.38
N ASP A 363 34.32 6.10 -0.74
CA ASP A 363 34.48 4.66 -1.01
C ASP A 363 34.32 3.77 0.22
N ALA A 364 34.84 4.19 1.38
CA ALA A 364 34.79 3.42 2.62
C ALA A 364 33.36 3.27 3.20
N SER A 365 32.45 4.15 2.80
CA SER A 365 31.05 4.14 3.26
C SER A 365 30.11 3.32 2.39
N GLN A 366 30.60 2.88 1.22
CA GLN A 366 29.82 2.11 0.25
C GLN A 366 29.86 0.62 0.53
N ASP A 367 28.85 -0.09 0.04
CA ASP A 367 28.90 -1.54 -0.01
C ASP A 367 29.93 -2.03 -1.04
N SER A 368 30.23 -3.32 -1.03
CA SER A 368 31.20 -3.93 -1.94
C SER A 368 30.86 -3.71 -3.41
N ASN A 369 29.58 -3.56 -3.76
CA ASN A 369 29.17 -3.44 -5.14
C ASN A 369 29.46 -2.03 -5.69
N ASP A 370 29.07 -1.01 -4.92
CA ASP A 370 29.27 0.38 -5.29
C ASP A 370 30.75 0.78 -5.15
N ARG A 371 31.49 0.19 -4.20
CA ARG A 371 32.93 0.43 -4.02
C ARG A 371 33.78 -0.08 -5.20
N PHE A 372 33.44 -1.23 -5.76
CA PHE A 372 34.19 -1.82 -6.89
C PHE A 372 33.53 -1.56 -8.24
N LEU A 373 32.42 -0.81 -8.24
CA LEU A 373 31.56 -0.58 -9.40
C LEU A 373 31.10 -1.88 -10.10
N ALA A 374 31.18 -3.01 -9.40
CA ALA A 374 31.01 -4.37 -9.92
C ALA A 374 30.30 -5.22 -8.86
N ASN A 375 29.65 -6.31 -9.25
CA ASN A 375 28.68 -6.98 -8.39
C ASN A 375 29.23 -8.30 -7.85
N ILE A 376 29.32 -8.42 -6.52
CA ILE A 376 29.81 -9.64 -5.87
C ILE A 376 28.85 -10.81 -6.09
N GLN A 377 29.39 -11.96 -6.47
CA GLN A 377 28.66 -13.20 -6.71
C GLN A 377 28.81 -14.16 -5.54
N LYS A 378 27.98 -15.21 -5.51
CA LYS A 378 28.00 -16.23 -4.43
C LYS A 378 29.38 -16.89 -4.24
N GLY A 379 30.21 -16.95 -5.28
CA GLY A 379 31.57 -17.49 -5.25
C GLY A 379 32.67 -16.50 -4.89
N GLY A 380 32.35 -15.25 -4.52
CA GLY A 380 33.35 -14.20 -4.21
C GLY A 380 33.97 -13.51 -5.43
N THR A 381 33.71 -14.01 -6.64
CA THR A 381 34.02 -13.32 -7.90
C THR A 381 33.04 -12.17 -8.16
N TYR A 382 33.38 -11.27 -9.07
CA TYR A 382 32.57 -10.12 -9.42
C TYR A 382 31.94 -10.26 -10.81
N SER A 383 30.87 -9.51 -11.05
CA SER A 383 30.34 -9.28 -12.39
C SER A 383 30.36 -7.81 -12.78
N VAL A 384 30.77 -7.55 -14.01
CA VAL A 384 30.95 -6.21 -14.59
C VAL A 384 29.86 -5.99 -15.63
N VAL A 385 29.10 -4.91 -15.46
CA VAL A 385 28.01 -4.54 -16.37
C VAL A 385 28.29 -3.15 -16.92
N PRO A 386 28.77 -3.03 -18.17
CA PRO A 386 28.89 -1.75 -18.84
C PRO A 386 27.50 -1.11 -19.03
N ARG A 387 27.40 0.20 -18.80
CA ARG A 387 26.17 0.96 -19.02
C ARG A 387 25.96 1.19 -20.52
N ILE A 388 24.79 0.78 -21.02
CA ILE A 388 24.36 0.95 -22.41
C ILE A 388 23.00 1.67 -22.39
N PRO A 389 22.97 3.02 -22.32
CA PRO A 389 21.73 3.78 -22.28
C PRO A 389 20.85 3.48 -23.51
N GLY A 390 19.57 3.17 -23.29
CA GLY A 390 18.63 2.87 -24.37
C GLY A 390 18.99 1.66 -25.24
N GLY A 391 19.97 0.83 -24.83
CA GLY A 391 20.48 -0.25 -25.68
C GLY A 391 21.32 0.22 -26.87
N GLU A 392 21.67 1.51 -26.95
CA GLU A 392 22.45 2.08 -28.05
C GLU A 392 23.94 1.80 -27.83
N ILE A 393 24.56 1.07 -28.77
CA ILE A 393 25.96 0.67 -28.70
C ILE A 393 26.57 0.66 -30.10
N THR A 394 27.78 1.22 -30.24
CA THR A 394 28.51 1.19 -31.51
C THR A 394 29.19 -0.18 -31.72
N PRO A 395 29.47 -0.57 -32.97
CA PRO A 395 30.19 -1.82 -33.25
C PRO A 395 31.54 -1.92 -32.52
N GLU A 396 32.29 -0.82 -32.42
CA GLU A 396 33.59 -0.77 -31.76
C GLU A 396 33.47 -1.07 -30.26
N LYS A 397 32.49 -0.44 -29.60
CA LYS A 397 32.18 -0.67 -28.18
C LYS A 397 31.77 -2.12 -27.92
N LEU A 398 30.99 -2.72 -28.83
CA LEU A 398 30.59 -4.13 -28.73
C LEU A 398 31.78 -5.09 -28.87
N ILE A 399 32.71 -4.81 -29.78
CA ILE A 399 33.95 -5.57 -29.96
C ILE A 399 34.80 -5.53 -28.69
N VAL A 400 34.96 -4.36 -28.07
CA VAL A 400 35.75 -4.18 -26.85
C VAL A 400 35.18 -5.00 -25.69
N ILE A 401 33.85 -5.05 -25.53
CA ILE A 401 33.22 -5.93 -24.53
C ILE A 401 33.63 -7.39 -24.77
N GLY A 402 33.59 -7.86 -26.02
CA GLY A 402 34.00 -9.22 -26.38
C GLY A 402 35.49 -9.49 -26.10
N GLN A 403 36.36 -8.53 -26.42
CA GLN A 403 37.81 -8.63 -26.16
C GLN A 403 38.12 -8.69 -24.67
N VAL A 404 37.50 -7.82 -23.86
CA VAL A 404 37.63 -7.82 -22.40
C VAL A 404 37.14 -9.16 -21.84
N ALA A 405 35.96 -9.63 -22.29
CA ALA A 405 35.43 -10.91 -21.85
C ALA A 405 36.38 -12.08 -22.15
N GLN A 406 36.97 -12.11 -23.35
CA GLN A 406 37.92 -13.15 -23.74
C GLN A 406 39.24 -13.05 -22.95
N LYS A 407 39.78 -11.84 -22.80
CA LYS A 407 41.06 -11.57 -22.12
C LYS A 407 41.04 -12.02 -20.66
N TYR A 408 39.93 -11.77 -19.95
CA TYR A 408 39.79 -12.10 -18.53
C TYR A 408 38.97 -13.38 -18.29
N ASN A 409 38.70 -14.17 -19.34
CA ASN A 409 37.92 -15.42 -19.27
C ASN A 409 36.55 -15.27 -18.55
N LEU A 410 35.81 -14.22 -18.92
CA LEU A 410 34.53 -13.87 -18.30
C LEU A 410 33.37 -14.53 -19.03
N TYR A 411 32.46 -15.15 -18.28
CA TYR A 411 31.22 -15.65 -18.84
C TYR A 411 30.27 -14.49 -19.18
N THR A 412 29.81 -14.40 -20.42
CA THR A 412 28.96 -13.29 -20.87
C THR A 412 27.51 -13.71 -21.01
N LYS A 413 26.58 -12.91 -20.47
CA LYS A 413 25.14 -13.14 -20.61
C LYS A 413 24.37 -11.86 -20.92
N ILE A 414 23.47 -11.93 -21.89
CA ILE A 414 22.40 -10.93 -22.03
C ILE A 414 21.36 -11.24 -20.96
N THR A 415 21.23 -10.34 -19.99
CA THR A 415 20.31 -10.50 -18.85
C THR A 415 18.86 -10.21 -19.26
N GLY A 416 17.89 -10.59 -18.41
CA GLY A 416 16.47 -10.27 -18.64
C GLY A 416 16.18 -8.76 -18.71
N GLY A 417 17.10 -7.93 -18.21
CA GLY A 417 17.07 -6.47 -18.37
C GLY A 417 17.74 -5.95 -19.65
N GLN A 418 18.03 -6.82 -20.63
CA GLN A 418 18.69 -6.50 -21.91
C GLN A 418 20.07 -5.85 -21.76
N ARG A 419 20.81 -6.20 -20.70
CA ARG A 419 22.20 -5.74 -20.45
C ARG A 419 23.20 -6.86 -20.69
N ILE A 420 24.40 -6.53 -21.14
CA ILE A 420 25.52 -7.47 -21.24
C ILE A 420 26.24 -7.51 -19.89
N ASP A 421 26.24 -8.67 -19.26
CA ASP A 421 26.85 -8.89 -17.94
C ASP A 421 28.03 -9.86 -18.10
N LEU A 422 29.18 -9.48 -17.54
CA LEU A 422 30.46 -10.19 -17.62
C LEU A 422 30.77 -10.79 -16.25
N PHE A 423 30.60 -12.11 -16.09
CA PHE A 423 30.74 -12.81 -14.82
C PHE A 423 32.11 -13.46 -14.65
N GLY A 424 32.58 -13.50 -13.40
CA GLY A 424 33.77 -14.28 -13.02
C GLY A 424 35.03 -13.46 -12.82
N ALA A 425 34.94 -12.13 -12.79
CA ALA A 425 36.10 -11.27 -12.60
C ALA A 425 36.68 -11.41 -11.20
N HIS A 426 38.00 -11.53 -11.07
CA HIS A 426 38.68 -11.42 -9.79
C HIS A 426 38.79 -9.95 -9.37
N VAL A 427 38.75 -9.69 -8.06
CA VAL A 427 38.78 -8.32 -7.51
C VAL A 427 40.04 -7.55 -7.94
N SER A 428 41.17 -8.24 -8.11
CA SER A 428 42.44 -7.67 -8.57
C SER A 428 42.39 -7.16 -10.01
N ASP A 429 41.51 -7.73 -10.83
CA ASP A 429 41.46 -7.48 -12.27
C ASP A 429 40.47 -6.35 -12.58
N LEU A 430 39.57 -6.02 -11.65
CA LEU A 430 38.55 -4.99 -11.82
C LEU A 430 39.10 -3.62 -12.25
N PRO A 431 40.21 -3.10 -11.69
CA PRO A 431 40.76 -1.83 -12.16
C PRO A 431 41.16 -1.85 -13.64
N ALA A 432 41.81 -2.92 -14.09
CA ALA A 432 42.24 -3.08 -15.48
C ALA A 432 41.05 -3.29 -16.43
N ILE A 433 40.06 -4.08 -16.01
CA ILE A 433 38.81 -4.27 -16.75
C ILE A 433 38.08 -2.93 -16.94
N TRP A 434 37.95 -2.13 -15.87
CA TRP A 434 37.30 -0.83 -15.95
C TRP A 434 38.09 0.17 -16.77
N GLU A 435 39.42 0.18 -16.70
CA GLU A 435 40.28 1.05 -17.51
C GLU A 435 40.05 0.81 -19.01
N GLU A 436 40.01 -0.46 -19.45
CA GLU A 436 39.75 -0.82 -20.86
C GLU A 436 38.35 -0.42 -21.31
N LEU A 437 37.34 -0.61 -20.46
CA LEU A 437 35.95 -0.25 -20.78
C LEU A 437 35.74 1.28 -20.80
N ILE A 438 36.34 2.01 -19.86
CA ILE A 438 36.23 3.47 -19.76
C ILE A 438 36.98 4.14 -20.91
N ALA A 439 38.10 3.57 -21.38
CA ALA A 439 38.85 4.10 -22.52
C ALA A 439 38.01 4.23 -23.80
N VAL A 440 36.97 3.38 -23.95
CA VAL A 440 36.01 3.45 -25.07
C VAL A 440 34.68 4.11 -24.67
N GLY A 441 34.64 4.76 -23.52
CA GLY A 441 33.51 5.55 -23.05
C GLY A 441 32.35 4.72 -22.50
N PHE A 442 32.61 3.59 -21.85
CA PHE A 442 31.62 2.95 -20.97
C PHE A 442 31.66 3.54 -19.56
N GLU A 443 30.52 3.43 -18.87
CA GLU A 443 30.36 3.70 -17.44
C GLU A 443 29.86 2.43 -16.73
N SER A 444 29.84 2.41 -15.40
CA SER A 444 29.23 1.30 -14.66
C SER A 444 27.70 1.34 -14.71
N GLY A 445 27.11 0.20 -15.08
CA GLY A 445 25.67 0.01 -15.27
C GLY A 445 24.90 -0.52 -14.05
N HIS A 446 25.54 -0.61 -12.87
CA HIS A 446 24.98 -1.04 -11.57
C HIS A 446 23.97 -2.23 -11.64
N ALA A 447 24.40 -3.46 -11.35
CA ALA A 447 23.49 -4.62 -11.50
C ALA A 447 22.49 -4.77 -10.34
N TYR A 448 22.93 -4.52 -9.10
CA TYR A 448 22.10 -4.68 -7.88
C TYR A 448 21.85 -3.39 -7.08
N GLY A 449 22.28 -2.22 -7.57
CA GLY A 449 22.05 -0.94 -6.89
C GLY A 449 20.57 -0.51 -6.82
N LYS A 450 20.23 0.34 -5.83
CA LYS A 450 18.91 1.02 -5.73
C LYS A 450 18.81 2.18 -6.74
N ALA A 451 18.92 1.84 -8.02
CA ALA A 451 18.90 2.78 -9.14
C ALA A 451 17.92 2.30 -10.23
N LEU A 452 17.68 3.13 -11.24
CA LEU A 452 16.97 2.73 -12.45
C LEU A 452 17.81 1.68 -13.19
N ARG A 453 17.39 0.41 -13.15
CA ARG A 453 18.18 -0.75 -13.63
C ARG A 453 17.98 -1.05 -15.11
N THR A 454 16.75 -0.90 -15.59
CA THR A 454 16.40 -1.19 -16.98
C THR A 454 15.30 -0.24 -17.42
N VAL A 455 15.52 0.38 -18.58
CA VAL A 455 14.49 1.08 -19.34
C VAL A 455 14.41 0.36 -20.66
N LYS A 456 13.21 -0.10 -21.02
CA LYS A 456 12.98 -0.67 -22.35
C LYS A 456 12.72 0.49 -23.31
N SER A 457 13.67 0.75 -24.19
CA SER A 457 13.53 1.67 -25.32
C SER A 457 13.24 0.87 -26.60
N CYS A 458 12.49 1.48 -27.50
CA CYS A 458 12.31 1.00 -28.88
C CYS A 458 13.22 1.83 -29.79
N VAL A 459 13.47 1.35 -31.01
CA VAL A 459 14.20 2.08 -32.06
C VAL A 459 13.42 3.27 -32.66
N GLY A 460 12.34 3.70 -32.00
CA GLY A 460 11.57 4.90 -32.31
C GLY A 460 10.95 4.95 -33.71
N SER A 461 10.46 6.12 -34.09
CA SER A 461 9.98 6.42 -35.46
C SER A 461 11.10 6.41 -36.50
N THR A 462 12.37 6.48 -36.06
CA THR A 462 13.55 6.45 -36.94
C THR A 462 13.69 5.11 -37.66
N TRP A 463 13.41 3.99 -36.98
CA TRP A 463 13.59 2.65 -37.56
C TRP A 463 12.36 1.75 -37.48
N CYS A 464 11.47 1.92 -36.48
CA CYS A 464 10.30 1.08 -36.32
C CYS A 464 9.12 1.61 -37.13
N ARG A 465 8.52 0.77 -37.99
CA ARG A 465 7.30 1.07 -38.73
C ARG A 465 6.14 1.58 -37.85
N PHE A 466 6.07 1.13 -36.60
CA PHE A 466 5.04 1.51 -35.61
C PHE A 466 5.55 2.52 -34.57
N GLY A 467 6.75 3.08 -34.77
CA GLY A 467 7.30 4.08 -33.86
C GLY A 467 6.49 5.37 -33.94
N LEU A 468 5.97 5.82 -32.80
CA LEU A 468 5.16 7.04 -32.71
C LEU A 468 5.99 8.29 -32.39
N HIS A 469 7.14 8.12 -31.72
CA HIS A 469 7.99 9.20 -31.23
C HIS A 469 9.48 8.89 -31.43
N ASP A 470 10.28 9.93 -31.28
CA ASP A 470 11.74 9.84 -31.25
C ASP A 470 12.19 9.10 -29.98
N SER A 471 13.11 8.16 -30.14
CA SER A 471 13.64 7.30 -29.06
C SER A 471 15.10 6.92 -29.27
N VAL A 472 15.73 7.42 -30.34
CA VAL A 472 17.12 7.12 -30.73
C VAL A 472 17.75 8.37 -31.32
#